data_AF-A0A7C4CRS5-F1
#
_entry.id   AF-A0A7C4CRS5-F1
#
_cell.length_a   1.000
_cell.length_b   1.000
_cell.length_c   1.000
_cell.angle_alpha   90.00
_cell.angle_beta   90.00
_cell.angle_gamma   90.00
#
_symmetry.space_group_name_H-M   'P 1'
#
loop_
_entity.id
_entity.type
_entity.pdbx_description
1 polymer ?
#
loop_
_entity_poly.entity_id
_entity_poly.type
_entity_poly.pdbx_seq_one_letter_code
_entity_poly.pdbx_strand_id
1 'polypeptide(L)'
;MMEEAVREIIEALMRIPSPSPDDVNRVKMRVAAKHGLKKIPSNPEIIAALKTPEENTKLLEVLRRKTTRTISGVTVIAVMTQP
;
A
#
# COMPACT_ATOMS: atom_id res chain seq x y z
N MET A 1 13.25 12.53 -1.63
CA MET A 1 13.35 11.45 -0.62
C MET A 1 12.10 10.58 -0.54
N MET A 2 10.97 11.04 0.01
CA MET A 2 9.77 10.17 0.11
C MET A 2 9.14 9.85 -1.26
N GLU A 3 9.03 10.84 -2.15
CA GLU A 3 8.47 10.65 -3.49
C GLU A 3 9.31 9.68 -4.34
N GLU A 4 10.64 9.78 -4.27
CA GLU A 4 11.57 8.89 -4.98
C GLU A 4 11.46 7.44 -4.46
N ALA A 5 11.34 7.28 -3.15
CA ALA A 5 11.12 5.97 -2.54
C ALA A 5 9.75 5.38 -2.96
N VAL A 6 8.69 6.18 -2.98
CA VAL A 6 7.37 5.72 -3.46
C VAL A 6 7.44 5.32 -4.93
N ARG A 7 8.15 6.09 -5.76
CA ARG A 7 8.35 5.73 -7.17
C ARG A 7 9.12 4.42 -7.34
N GLU A 8 10.19 4.23 -6.57
CA GLU A 8 10.96 2.98 -6.60
C GLU A 8 10.10 1.78 -6.15
N ILE A 9 9.21 1.95 -5.17
CA ILE A 9 8.26 0.92 -4.75
C ILE A 9 7.33 0.54 -5.91
N ILE A 10 6.75 1.52 -6.59
CA ILE A 10 5.84 1.29 -7.73
C ILE A 10 6.57 0.53 -8.84
N GLU A 11 7.76 0.97 -9.22
CA GLU A 11 8.55 0.30 -10.26
C GLU A 11 8.94 -1.13 -9.88
N ALA A 12 9.35 -1.34 -8.63
CA ALA A 12 9.70 -2.67 -8.14
C ALA A 12 8.49 -3.62 -8.14
N LEU A 13 7.30 -3.13 -7.79
CA LEU A 13 6.06 -3.92 -7.84
C LEU A 13 5.59 -4.18 -9.26
N MET A 14 5.76 -3.23 -10.19
CA MET A 14 5.41 -3.40 -11.59
C MET A 14 6.24 -4.49 -12.28
N ARG A 15 7.51 -4.67 -11.87
CA ARG A 15 8.37 -5.76 -12.35
C ARG A 15 7.93 -7.15 -11.89
N ILE A 16 7.15 -7.26 -10.82
CA ILE A 16 6.60 -8.54 -10.37
C ILE A 16 5.36 -8.83 -11.23
N PRO A 17 5.28 -9.98 -11.92
CA PRO A 17 4.14 -10.31 -12.78
C PRO A 17 2.81 -10.31 -12.01
N SER A 18 2.81 -10.91 -10.82
CA SER A 18 1.67 -10.97 -9.90
C SER A 18 2.14 -10.64 -8.48
N PRO A 19 2.10 -9.37 -8.06
CA PRO A 19 2.52 -8.99 -6.72
C PRO A 19 1.51 -9.48 -5.68
N SER A 20 2.00 -10.07 -4.59
CA SER A 20 1.18 -10.41 -3.43
C SER A 20 1.21 -9.30 -2.37
N PRO A 21 0.28 -9.29 -1.39
CA PRO A 21 0.34 -8.35 -0.26
C PRO A 21 1.65 -8.45 0.54
N ASP A 22 2.23 -9.64 0.60
CA ASP A 22 3.52 -9.88 1.27
C ASP A 22 4.68 -9.28 0.47
N ASP A 23 4.64 -9.39 -0.86
CA ASP A 23 5.61 -8.73 -1.74
C ASP A 23 5.56 -7.21 -1.60
N VAL A 24 4.35 -6.65 -1.50
CA VAL A 24 4.16 -5.22 -1.25
C VAL A 24 4.84 -4.79 0.05
N ASN A 25 4.63 -5.52 1.15
CA ASN A 25 5.26 -5.23 2.43
C ASN A 25 6.79 -5.37 2.36
N ARG A 26 7.29 -6.43 1.69
CA ARG A 26 8.72 -6.66 1.52
C ARG A 26 9.40 -5.55 0.71
N VAL A 27 8.77 -5.13 -0.38
CA VAL A 27 9.28 -4.03 -1.23
C VAL A 27 9.27 -2.72 -0.46
N LYS A 28 8.18 -2.40 0.26
CA LYS A 28 8.10 -1.21 1.12
C LYS A 28 9.22 -1.15 2.15
N MET A 29 9.46 -2.25 2.87
CA MET A 29 10.52 -2.31 3.88
C MET A 29 11.91 -2.17 3.25
N ARG A 30 12.16 -2.86 2.13
CA ARG A 30 13.44 -2.79 1.42
C ARG A 30 13.74 -1.38 0.94
N VAL A 31 12.76 -0.71 0.33
CA VAL A 31 12.94 0.65 -0.18
C VAL A 31 13.04 1.66 0.96
N ALA A 32 12.23 1.51 2.02
CA ALA A 32 12.34 2.36 3.21
C ALA A 32 13.73 2.25 3.87
N ALA A 33 14.28 1.04 3.99
CA ALA A 33 15.64 0.83 4.50
C ALA A 33 16.70 1.45 3.58
N LYS A 34 16.57 1.24 2.26
CA LYS A 34 17.50 1.78 1.25
C LYS A 34 17.55 3.31 1.25
N HIS A 35 16.40 3.96 1.40
CA HIS A 35 16.28 5.42 1.41
C HIS A 35 16.39 6.04 2.82
N GLY A 36 16.62 5.23 3.86
CA GLY A 36 16.69 5.72 5.24
C GLY A 36 15.39 6.39 5.71
N LEU A 37 14.24 5.96 5.20
CA LEU A 37 12.96 6.56 5.55
C LEU A 37 12.62 6.28 7.02
N LYS A 38 12.31 7.35 7.76
CA LYS A 38 11.81 7.26 9.14
C LYS A 38 10.43 6.59 9.24
N LYS A 39 9.65 6.59 8.16
CA LYS A 39 8.29 6.04 8.09
C LYS A 39 8.12 5.27 6.79
N ILE A 40 7.46 4.12 6.86
CA ILE A 40 7.11 3.32 5.70
C ILE A 40 5.89 3.96 5.00
N PRO A 41 5.92 4.14 3.66
CA PRO A 41 4.79 4.72 2.94
C PRO A 41 3.55 3.82 3.03
N SER A 42 2.42 4.46 3.33
CA SER A 42 1.10 3.85 3.50
C SER A 42 0.51 3.45 2.14
N ASN A 43 -0.41 2.47 2.11
CA ASN A 43 -1.05 2.09 0.83
C ASN A 43 -1.74 3.29 0.15
N PRO A 44 -2.50 4.16 0.85
CA PRO A 44 -3.10 5.34 0.22
C PRO A 44 -2.06 6.32 -0.35
N GLU A 45 -0.91 6.49 0.32
CA GLU A 45 0.18 7.36 -0.16
C GLU A 45 0.77 6.83 -1.47
N ILE A 46 0.92 5.49 -1.59
CA ILE A 46 1.39 4.85 -2.83
C ILE A 46 0.32 4.95 -3.93
N ILE A 47 -0.96 4.73 -3.59
CA ILE A 47 -2.08 4.85 -4.55
C ILE A 47 -2.18 6.27 -5.10
N ALA A 48 -2.04 7.28 -4.24
CA ALA A 48 -2.05 8.69 -4.65
C ALA A 48 -0.88 9.06 -5.58
N ALA A 49 0.21 8.30 -5.55
CA ALA A 49 1.38 8.52 -6.39
C ALA A 49 1.36 7.73 -7.71
N LEU A 50 0.33 6.90 -7.97
CA LEU A 50 0.17 6.19 -9.24
C LEU A 50 -0.17 7.18 -10.35
N LYS A 51 0.56 7.13 -11.47
CA LYS A 51 0.40 8.09 -12.57
C LYS A 51 -0.24 7.46 -13.80
N THR A 52 -0.05 6.16 -14.00
CA THR A 52 -0.53 5.47 -15.20
C THR A 52 -1.76 4.59 -14.91
N PRO A 53 -2.63 4.39 -15.91
CA PRO A 53 -3.77 3.47 -15.79
C PRO A 53 -3.34 2.02 -15.54
N GLU A 54 -2.21 1.60 -16.11
CA GLU A 54 -1.65 0.25 -15.96
C GLU A 54 -1.18 -0.02 -14.53
N GLU A 55 -0.45 0.94 -13.94
CA GLU A 55 -0.07 0.90 -12.53
C GLU A 55 -1.31 0.81 -11.64
N ASN A 56 -2.35 1.60 -11.93
CA ASN A 56 -3.61 1.57 -11.19
C ASN A 56 -4.27 0.18 -11.27
N THR A 57 -4.48 -0.37 -12.46
CA THR A 57 -5.15 -1.68 -12.60
C THR A 57 -4.39 -2.77 -11.87
N LYS A 58 -3.06 -2.83 -12.03
CA LYS A 58 -2.24 -3.90 -11.46
C LYS A 58 -2.03 -3.75 -9.95
N LEU A 59 -1.76 -2.54 -9.48
CA LEU A 59 -1.41 -2.31 -8.08
C LEU A 59 -2.65 -2.10 -7.21
N LEU A 60 -3.79 -1.61 -7.73
CA LEU A 60 -5.01 -1.48 -6.93
C LEU A 60 -5.53 -2.83 -6.45
N GLU A 61 -5.33 -3.92 -7.20
CA GLU A 61 -5.74 -5.27 -6.77
C GLU A 61 -5.08 -5.72 -5.47
N VAL A 62 -3.85 -5.24 -5.22
CA VAL A 62 -3.01 -5.65 -4.08
C VAL A 62 -2.93 -4.57 -3.01
N LEU A 63 -2.92 -3.29 -3.42
CA LEU A 63 -2.83 -2.13 -2.53
C LEU A 63 -4.17 -1.75 -1.91
N ARG A 64 -5.30 -1.99 -2.60
CA ARG A 64 -6.60 -1.92 -1.91
C ARG A 64 -6.58 -3.01 -0.86
N ARG A 65 -6.89 -2.64 0.38
CA ARG A 65 -7.30 -3.62 1.38
C ARG A 65 -8.43 -4.40 0.74
N LYS A 66 -8.17 -5.64 0.30
CA LYS A 66 -9.24 -6.64 0.32
C LYS A 66 -9.76 -6.55 1.74
N THR A 67 -11.04 -6.27 1.88
CA THR A 67 -11.77 -6.51 3.11
C THR A 67 -11.64 -8.01 3.34
N THR A 68 -10.49 -8.47 3.86
CA THR A 68 -10.40 -9.74 4.55
C THR A 68 -11.47 -9.57 5.58
N ARG A 69 -12.61 -10.25 5.36
CA ARG A 69 -13.64 -10.38 6.38
C ARG A 69 -12.85 -10.67 7.64
N THR A 70 -12.97 -9.80 8.64
CA THR A 70 -12.57 -10.14 10.00
C THR A 70 -12.95 -11.59 10.19
N ILE A 71 -11.97 -12.46 10.39
CA ILE A 71 -12.20 -13.92 10.52
C ILE A 71 -13.10 -14.18 11.74
N SER A 72 -13.32 -13.15 12.57
CA SER A 72 -14.22 -13.09 13.72
C SER A 72 -15.51 -12.26 13.52
N GLY A 73 -15.79 -11.69 12.34
CA GLY A 73 -17.09 -11.06 12.04
C GLY A 73 -17.51 -9.87 12.92
N VAL A 74 -16.58 -9.11 13.51
CA VAL A 74 -16.94 -7.92 14.32
C VAL A 74 -16.18 -6.69 13.85
N THR A 75 -16.92 -5.73 13.29
CA THR A 75 -16.45 -4.36 13.04
C THR A 75 -17.16 -3.46 14.04
N VAL A 76 -16.47 -3.09 15.12
CA VAL A 76 -17.00 -2.13 16.10
C VAL A 76 -16.83 -0.72 15.54
N ILE A 77 -17.94 -0.02 15.30
CA ILE A 77 -17.94 1.42 15.01
C ILE A 77 -18.68 2.09 16.16
N ALA A 78 -17.93 2.70 17.08
CA ALA A 78 -18.49 3.55 18.11
C ALA A 78 -18.69 4.96 17.54
N VAL A 79 -19.94 5.41 17.50
CA VAL A 79 -20.30 6.82 17.28
C VAL A 79 -20.94 7.35 18.56
N MET A 80 -20.45 8.48 19.06
CA MET A 80 -21.13 9.25 20.09
C MET A 80 -21.81 10.44 19.43
N THR A 81 -23.08 10.64 19.73
CA THR A 81 -23.76 11.91 19.47
C THR A 81 -23.50 12.86 20.64
N GLN A 82 -23.43 14.16 20.35
CA GLN A 82 -23.37 15.20 21.38
C GLN A 82 -24.60 15.05 22.32
N PRO A 83 -24.44 15.24 23.64
CA PRO A 83 -25.46 14.91 24.64
C PRO A 83 -26.78 15.68 24.47
#